data_AF-A0A9X8EBL2-F1
#
_entry.id   AF-A0A9X8EBL2-F1
#
_cell.length_a   1.000
_cell.length_b   1.000
_cell.length_c   1.000
_cell.angle_alpha   90.00
_cell.angle_beta   90.00
_cell.angle_gamma   90.00
#
_symmetry.space_group_name_H-M   'P 1'
#
loop_
_entity.id
_entity.type
_entity.pdbx_description
1 polymer ?
#
loop_
_entity_poly.entity_id
_entity_poly.type
_entity_poly.pdbx_seq_one_letter_code
_entity_poly.pdbx_strand_id
1 'polypeptide(L)'
;MESPRKAATDVGGYHEATTPYDPLAKKEEDIVGGEDDSAIKASDFLAITQGLEYPQVTVKSLVVGTIIGSFLSVLGMYYGLKVGVVPSLNVLAGVGGFMLTNWLLKIKLFHGYFSVQENVVIQTCAVACYSLASQGGFASGVLALTQNVYEDVGEKKGNNASDVVDVTWTKAFGWCISIALFGFFISFPLRRKMIIESRLLFPSGTATAVMIQTLHSSKDAVEYQWNVLFKSGIVSYCWSIFVYCFEGLGSFPIFGLEPAKYGWMCDWAPGTFAIAVMLPFRVMSSIFVGCVISFAIMTPYLAAYKGNGDWFTSTKVDGLKAYYTFTAVAIICVDALYSIVKVVIMLYKAWRDSRNAPSAAIDDKGDVKSVDVQRQAFLDKLFDATHVPATIWVSGLVLFAAVSVVVISLIFPSVEWWKVLVCCLLIPVFAIGIIQGVGMTDWNISSAVGKLIIFI
;
A
#
# COMPACT_ATOMS: atom_id res chain seq x y z
N MET A 1 -22.38 -41.89 27.81
CA MET A 1 -21.63 -41.68 26.55
C MET A 1 -20.96 -40.32 26.66
N GLU A 2 -19.77 -40.31 27.25
CA GLU A 2 -18.97 -39.11 27.51
C GLU A 2 -18.01 -38.86 26.35
N SER A 3 -17.85 -37.58 25.97
CA SER A 3 -16.98 -37.13 24.88
C SER A 3 -15.54 -36.94 25.37
N PRO A 4 -14.51 -37.29 24.57
CA PRO A 4 -13.12 -37.11 24.97
C PRO A 4 -12.67 -35.66 24.72
N ARG A 5 -12.86 -34.79 25.71
CA ARG A 5 -12.08 -33.55 25.90
C ARG A 5 -11.19 -33.74 27.13
N LYS A 6 -9.90 -34.03 26.92
CA LYS A 6 -8.79 -33.81 27.87
C LYS A 6 -7.50 -34.41 27.30
N ALA A 7 -6.73 -33.61 26.57
CA ALA A 7 -5.31 -33.87 26.29
C ALA A 7 -4.65 -32.62 25.69
N ALA A 8 -4.70 -31.47 26.36
CA ALA A 8 -3.87 -30.30 26.04
C ALA A 8 -3.99 -29.22 27.14
N THR A 9 -3.75 -29.59 28.40
CA THR A 9 -3.60 -28.61 29.48
C THR A 9 -2.53 -29.12 30.42
N ASP A 10 -1.27 -28.90 30.04
CA ASP A 10 -0.18 -28.84 31.01
C ASP A 10 0.88 -27.88 30.45
N VAL A 11 0.66 -26.59 30.66
CA VAL A 11 1.69 -25.56 30.51
C VAL A 11 1.80 -24.96 31.90
N GLY A 12 3.00 -25.06 32.48
CA GLY A 12 3.31 -24.71 33.86
C GLY A 12 2.84 -23.31 34.26
N GLY A 13 2.56 -23.16 35.56
CA GLY A 13 1.97 -21.97 36.16
C GLY A 13 2.71 -20.68 35.80
N TYR A 14 1.99 -19.77 35.16
CA TYR A 14 2.37 -18.38 34.98
C TYR A 14 1.64 -17.55 36.04
N HIS A 15 2.38 -16.81 36.86
CA HIS A 15 1.80 -15.82 37.76
C HIS A 15 1.28 -14.63 36.94
N GLU A 16 0.01 -14.25 37.15
CA GLU A 16 -0.59 -13.03 36.60
C GLU A 16 0.16 -11.78 37.10
N ALA A 17 0.81 -11.05 36.20
CA ALA A 17 1.28 -9.70 36.47
C ALA A 17 0.10 -8.73 36.32
N THR A 18 -0.23 -8.01 37.39
CA THR A 18 -1.44 -7.19 37.58
C THR A 18 -1.29 -5.72 37.15
N THR A 19 -0.35 -5.39 36.26
CA THR A 19 -0.15 -4.00 35.80
C THR A 19 -0.81 -3.74 34.44
N PRO A 20 -1.52 -2.61 34.26
CA PRO A 20 -2.09 -2.21 32.97
C PRO A 20 -0.98 -1.98 31.93
N TYR A 21 -1.14 -2.57 30.74
CA TYR A 21 -0.23 -2.39 29.59
C TYR A 21 -0.38 -0.97 29.01
N ASP A 22 0.67 -0.16 29.12
CA ASP A 22 0.80 1.16 28.49
C ASP A 22 1.82 1.12 27.34
N PRO A 23 1.38 1.08 26.07
CA PRO A 23 2.27 1.03 24.91
C PRO A 23 3.00 2.36 24.62
N LEU A 24 2.70 3.45 25.34
CA LEU A 24 3.31 4.77 25.16
C LEU A 24 4.40 5.08 26.21
N ALA A 25 4.62 4.20 27.19
CA ALA A 25 5.58 4.40 28.27
C ALA A 25 7.06 4.11 27.88
N LYS A 26 7.44 4.25 26.60
CA LYS A 26 8.86 4.20 26.22
C LYS A 26 9.56 5.48 26.70
N LYS A 27 10.18 5.43 27.88
CA LYS A 27 11.23 6.38 28.25
C LYS A 27 12.50 6.01 27.48
N GLU A 28 13.23 7.01 27.01
CA GLU A 28 14.45 6.89 26.19
C GLU A 28 15.64 6.16 26.87
N GLU A 29 15.46 5.52 28.03
CA GLU A 29 16.53 4.90 28.83
C GLU A 29 16.62 3.36 28.69
N ASP A 30 15.70 2.68 27.99
CA ASP A 30 15.66 1.21 27.89
C ASP A 30 16.59 0.62 26.79
N ILE A 31 17.89 0.97 26.83
CA ILE A 31 18.93 0.35 25.96
C ILE A 31 19.72 -0.77 26.69
N VAL A 32 19.35 -1.13 27.92
CA VAL A 32 19.98 -2.25 28.65
C VAL A 32 18.98 -3.39 28.79
N GLY A 33 19.24 -4.52 28.12
CA GLY A 33 18.40 -5.71 28.17
C GLY A 33 18.21 -6.21 29.61
N GLY A 34 17.03 -6.00 30.16
CA GLY A 34 16.59 -6.47 31.48
C GLY A 34 15.25 -7.21 31.39
N GLU A 35 14.83 -7.81 32.51
CA GLU A 35 13.63 -8.67 32.65
C GLU A 35 12.34 -8.06 32.07
N ASP A 36 12.23 -6.74 32.04
CA ASP A 36 11.08 -5.99 31.48
C ASP A 36 10.90 -6.24 29.97
N ASP A 37 11.99 -6.37 29.22
CA ASP A 37 11.97 -6.63 27.78
C ASP A 37 11.50 -8.06 27.47
N SER A 38 11.62 -8.99 28.44
CA SER A 38 11.11 -10.35 28.31
C SER A 38 9.61 -10.45 28.66
N ALA A 39 9.15 -9.67 29.63
CA ALA A 39 7.73 -9.54 29.98
C ALA A 39 6.92 -8.82 28.87
N ILE A 40 7.49 -7.78 28.27
CA ILE A 40 6.89 -7.10 27.10
C ILE A 40 6.81 -8.08 25.92
N LYS A 41 7.87 -8.82 25.61
CA LYS A 41 7.85 -9.84 24.54
C LYS A 41 6.90 -10.99 24.81
N ALA A 42 6.71 -11.37 26.08
CA ALA A 42 5.77 -12.41 26.48
C ALA A 42 4.31 -11.94 26.36
N SER A 43 4.00 -10.70 26.77
CA SER A 43 2.67 -10.10 26.59
C SER A 43 2.32 -9.85 25.12
N ASP A 44 3.30 -9.43 24.30
CA ASP A 44 3.15 -9.35 22.84
C ASP A 44 2.85 -10.73 22.23
N PHE A 45 3.57 -11.77 22.68
CA PHE A 45 3.32 -13.13 22.21
C PHE A 45 1.95 -13.66 22.66
N LEU A 46 1.51 -13.30 23.87
CA LEU A 46 0.18 -13.62 24.37
C LEU A 46 -0.91 -12.91 23.55
N ALA A 47 -0.73 -11.63 23.19
CA ALA A 47 -1.66 -10.89 22.34
C ALA A 47 -1.76 -11.47 20.91
N ILE A 48 -0.66 -12.02 20.39
CA ILE A 48 -0.64 -12.70 19.09
C ILE A 48 -1.31 -14.07 19.16
N THR A 49 -1.15 -14.81 20.25
CA THR A 49 -1.64 -16.19 20.43
C THR A 49 -3.07 -16.27 20.97
N GLN A 50 -3.48 -15.29 21.77
CA GLN A 50 -4.87 -15.13 22.21
C GLN A 50 -5.75 -14.83 20.99
N GLY A 51 -6.73 -15.69 20.74
CA GLY A 51 -7.66 -15.51 19.64
C GLY A 51 -7.45 -16.41 18.42
N LEU A 52 -6.34 -17.17 18.33
CA LEU A 52 -6.10 -18.12 17.23
C LEU A 52 -7.13 -19.25 17.16
N GLU A 53 -7.78 -19.57 18.29
CA GLU A 53 -8.84 -20.59 18.35
C GLU A 53 -10.15 -20.14 17.70
N TYR A 54 -10.33 -18.82 17.51
CA TYR A 54 -11.54 -18.25 16.89
C TYR A 54 -11.36 -18.08 15.38
N PRO A 55 -12.45 -18.20 14.58
CA PRO A 55 -12.38 -18.01 13.15
C PRO A 55 -11.91 -16.58 12.82
N GLN A 56 -10.77 -16.47 12.12
CA GLN A 56 -10.17 -15.19 11.72
C GLN A 56 -10.97 -14.53 10.60
N VAL A 57 -11.45 -15.33 9.65
CA VAL A 57 -12.32 -14.88 8.55
C VAL A 57 -13.77 -15.13 8.97
N THR A 58 -14.53 -14.05 9.07
CA THR A 58 -15.93 -14.07 9.47
C THR A 58 -16.76 -13.23 8.51
N VAL A 59 -18.08 -13.46 8.48
CA VAL A 59 -18.98 -12.61 7.67
C VAL A 59 -18.93 -11.16 8.15
N LYS A 60 -18.84 -10.93 9.47
CA LYS A 60 -18.75 -9.56 10.03
C LYS A 60 -17.48 -8.84 9.58
N SER A 61 -16.33 -9.51 9.58
CA SER A 61 -15.07 -8.89 9.14
C SER A 61 -15.07 -8.55 7.64
N LEU A 62 -15.65 -9.41 6.80
CA LEU A 62 -15.80 -9.13 5.37
C LEU A 62 -16.76 -7.96 5.09
N VAL A 63 -17.90 -7.90 5.78
CA VAL A 63 -18.87 -6.80 5.63
C VAL A 63 -18.27 -5.48 6.09
N VAL A 64 -17.68 -5.43 7.28
CA VAL A 64 -17.04 -4.22 7.81
C VAL A 64 -15.88 -3.79 6.92
N GLY A 65 -15.03 -4.74 6.51
CA GLY A 65 -13.90 -4.49 5.61
C GLY A 65 -14.36 -3.91 4.27
N THR A 66 -15.46 -4.40 3.70
CA THR A 66 -16.01 -3.88 2.45
C THR A 66 -16.58 -2.47 2.61
N ILE A 67 -17.27 -2.17 3.73
CA ILE A 67 -17.80 -0.82 4.00
C ILE A 67 -16.67 0.19 4.14
N ILE A 68 -15.67 -0.12 4.99
CA ILE A 68 -14.50 0.74 5.17
C ILE A 68 -13.71 0.85 3.86
N GLY A 69 -13.51 -0.26 3.15
CA GLY A 69 -12.83 -0.30 1.86
C GLY A 69 -13.51 0.54 0.79
N SER A 70 -14.84 0.56 0.75
CA SER A 70 -15.62 1.41 -0.17
C SER A 70 -15.40 2.89 0.15
N PHE A 71 -15.42 3.27 1.43
CA PHE A 71 -15.10 4.64 1.85
C PHE A 71 -13.66 5.04 1.50
N LEU A 72 -12.69 4.17 1.78
CA LEU A 72 -11.28 4.41 1.45
C LEU A 72 -11.02 4.44 -0.05
N SER A 73 -11.82 3.75 -0.86
CA SER A 73 -11.73 3.80 -2.32
C SER A 73 -12.03 5.19 -2.86
N VAL A 74 -13.00 5.91 -2.26
CA VAL A 74 -13.29 7.30 -2.61
C VAL A 74 -12.10 8.20 -2.30
N LEU A 75 -11.47 8.03 -1.13
CA LEU A 75 -10.25 8.76 -0.77
C LEU A 75 -9.09 8.43 -1.71
N GLY A 76 -8.90 7.16 -2.03
CA GLY A 76 -7.88 6.69 -2.98
C GLY A 76 -8.06 7.31 -4.36
N MET A 77 -9.30 7.37 -4.86
CA MET A 77 -9.61 8.04 -6.13
C MET A 77 -9.39 9.55 -6.06
N TYR A 78 -9.82 10.21 -4.97
CA TYR A 78 -9.62 11.64 -4.79
C TYR A 78 -8.13 12.01 -4.80
N TYR A 79 -7.31 11.33 -3.99
CA TYR A 79 -5.88 11.60 -3.94
C TYR A 79 -5.17 11.18 -5.23
N GLY A 80 -5.60 10.08 -5.86
CA GLY A 80 -5.10 9.65 -7.16
C GLY A 80 -5.33 10.69 -8.25
N LEU A 81 -6.54 11.25 -8.35
CA LEU A 81 -6.90 12.24 -9.37
C LEU A 81 -6.37 13.65 -9.07
N LYS A 82 -6.35 14.05 -7.79
CA LYS A 82 -5.96 15.41 -7.39
C LYS A 82 -4.45 15.59 -7.25
N VAL A 83 -3.79 14.63 -6.59
CA VAL A 83 -2.36 14.73 -6.21
C VAL A 83 -1.49 13.80 -7.06
N GLY A 84 -2.06 12.74 -7.64
CA GLY A 84 -1.31 11.72 -8.40
C GLY A 84 -0.56 10.73 -7.51
N VAL A 85 -0.67 10.86 -6.17
CA VAL A 85 -0.03 10.00 -5.18
C VAL A 85 -1.07 9.62 -4.13
N VAL A 86 -1.21 8.32 -3.88
CA VAL A 86 -2.10 7.79 -2.85
C VAL A 86 -1.24 7.34 -1.66
N PRO A 87 -1.40 7.95 -0.47
CA PRO A 87 -0.66 7.52 0.72
C PRO A 87 -1.13 6.13 1.18
N SER A 88 -0.35 5.49 2.06
CA SER A 88 -0.82 4.27 2.72
C SER A 88 -2.00 4.58 3.64
N LEU A 89 -3.12 3.89 3.42
CA LEU A 89 -4.35 4.03 4.22
C LEU A 89 -4.52 2.85 5.21
N ASN A 90 -3.46 2.07 5.43
CA ASN A 90 -3.50 0.85 6.26
C ASN A 90 -3.92 1.11 7.71
N VAL A 91 -3.37 2.16 8.33
CA VAL A 91 -3.70 2.54 9.72
C VAL A 91 -5.16 2.99 9.81
N LEU A 92 -5.62 3.80 8.85
CA LEU A 92 -7.00 4.27 8.79
C LEU A 92 -7.99 3.09 8.60
N ALA A 93 -7.62 2.10 7.79
CA ALA A 93 -8.40 0.87 7.61
C ALA A 93 -8.50 0.06 8.92
N GLY A 94 -7.40 -0.10 9.66
CA GLY A 94 -7.39 -0.85 10.91
C GLY A 94 -8.12 -0.16 12.07
N VAL A 95 -7.95 1.17 12.23
CA VAL A 95 -8.72 1.95 13.21
C VAL A 95 -10.19 1.97 12.82
N GLY A 96 -10.52 2.42 11.62
CA GLY A 96 -11.91 2.52 11.14
C GLY A 96 -12.65 1.18 11.21
N GLY A 97 -11.97 0.09 10.87
CA GLY A 97 -12.48 -1.27 11.02
C GLY A 97 -12.82 -1.66 12.46
N PHE A 98 -11.91 -1.39 13.39
CA PHE A 98 -12.12 -1.61 14.82
C PHE A 98 -13.31 -0.82 15.36
N MET A 99 -13.38 0.47 15.01
CA MET A 99 -14.42 1.37 15.51
C MET A 99 -15.80 1.00 15.00
N LEU A 100 -15.92 0.73 13.69
CA LEU A 100 -17.17 0.31 13.08
C LEU A 100 -17.62 -1.03 13.64
N THR A 101 -16.71 -2.00 13.82
CA THR A 101 -17.04 -3.30 14.42
C THR A 101 -17.54 -3.15 15.84
N ASN A 102 -16.86 -2.37 16.69
CA ASN A 102 -17.31 -2.14 18.07
C ASN A 102 -18.66 -1.44 18.13
N TRP A 103 -18.93 -0.49 17.23
CA TRP A 103 -20.24 0.14 17.13
C TRP A 103 -21.32 -0.87 16.71
N LEU A 104 -21.05 -1.72 15.71
CA LEU A 104 -21.96 -2.76 15.24
C LEU A 104 -22.24 -3.86 16.29
N LEU A 105 -21.25 -4.17 17.14
CA LEU A 105 -21.41 -5.06 18.28
C LEU A 105 -22.25 -4.42 19.39
N LYS A 106 -22.08 -3.11 19.65
CA LYS A 106 -22.91 -2.37 20.62
C LYS A 106 -24.38 -2.34 20.24
N ILE A 107 -24.70 -2.17 18.96
CA ILE A 107 -26.09 -2.21 18.45
C ILE A 107 -26.64 -3.64 18.27
N LYS A 108 -25.87 -4.68 18.66
CA LYS A 108 -26.22 -6.10 18.57
C LYS A 108 -26.53 -6.60 17.15
N LEU A 109 -26.00 -5.93 16.12
CA LEU A 109 -26.14 -6.40 14.73
C LEU A 109 -25.30 -7.67 14.51
N PHE A 110 -24.14 -7.73 15.15
CA PHE A 110 -23.27 -8.90 15.16
C PHE A 110 -23.08 -9.43 16.59
N HIS A 111 -22.86 -10.74 16.70
CA HIS A 111 -22.59 -11.42 17.96
C HIS A 111 -21.22 -12.11 17.92
N GLY A 112 -20.55 -12.18 19.06
CA GLY A 112 -19.30 -12.93 19.23
C GLY A 112 -18.09 -12.09 19.61
N TYR A 113 -17.02 -12.78 19.99
CA TYR A 113 -15.74 -12.18 20.35
C TYR A 113 -15.08 -11.52 19.13
N PHE A 114 -14.46 -10.35 19.33
CA PHE A 114 -13.72 -9.62 18.30
C PHE A 114 -12.23 -9.69 18.60
N SER A 115 -11.50 -10.46 17.79
CA SER A 115 -10.08 -10.71 17.99
C SER A 115 -9.19 -9.75 17.20
N VAL A 116 -7.93 -9.67 17.61
CA VAL A 116 -6.88 -8.89 16.91
C VAL A 116 -6.74 -9.35 15.46
N GLN A 117 -6.72 -10.67 15.24
CA GLN A 117 -6.56 -11.29 13.93
C GLN A 117 -7.76 -10.99 13.03
N GLU A 118 -8.97 -10.96 13.61
CA GLU A 118 -10.17 -10.56 12.87
C GLU A 118 -10.12 -9.10 12.41
N ASN A 119 -9.56 -8.19 13.22
CA ASN A 119 -9.35 -6.81 12.81
C ASN A 119 -8.30 -6.69 11.68
N VAL A 120 -7.26 -7.53 11.70
CA VAL A 120 -6.29 -7.62 10.59
C VAL A 120 -6.99 -8.07 9.29
N VAL A 121 -7.97 -8.98 9.36
CA VAL A 121 -8.76 -9.38 8.19
C VAL A 121 -9.62 -8.21 7.67
N ILE A 122 -10.24 -7.43 8.56
CA ILE A 122 -10.98 -6.21 8.19
C ILE A 122 -10.06 -5.23 7.46
N GLN A 123 -8.89 -4.97 8.03
CA GLN A 123 -7.89 -4.07 7.46
C GLN A 123 -7.44 -4.57 6.07
N THR A 124 -7.14 -5.86 5.94
CA THR A 124 -6.70 -6.46 4.67
C THR A 124 -7.80 -6.36 3.61
N CYS A 125 -9.06 -6.62 3.98
CA CYS A 125 -10.20 -6.51 3.08
C CYS A 125 -10.41 -5.06 2.60
N ALA A 126 -10.38 -4.09 3.52
CA ALA A 126 -10.51 -2.68 3.19
C ALA A 126 -9.37 -2.20 2.28
N VAL A 127 -8.15 -2.68 2.52
CA VAL A 127 -6.96 -2.35 1.73
C VAL A 127 -7.04 -2.94 0.34
N ALA A 128 -7.55 -4.16 0.18
CA ALA A 128 -7.78 -4.78 -1.12
C ALA A 128 -8.77 -3.94 -1.96
N CYS A 129 -9.86 -3.46 -1.35
CA CYS A 129 -10.84 -2.61 -2.03
C CYS A 129 -10.22 -1.29 -2.54
N TYR A 130 -9.58 -0.51 -1.67
CA TYR A 130 -9.02 0.77 -2.11
C TYR A 130 -7.80 0.59 -3.02
N SER A 131 -7.02 -0.48 -2.84
CA SER A 131 -5.89 -0.80 -3.72
C SER A 131 -6.38 -1.05 -5.14
N LEU A 132 -7.52 -1.71 -5.31
CA LEU A 132 -8.12 -1.91 -6.63
C LEU A 132 -8.59 -0.58 -7.25
N ALA A 133 -9.17 0.31 -6.46
CA ALA A 133 -9.58 1.64 -6.94
C ALA A 133 -8.38 2.50 -7.37
N SER A 134 -7.33 2.55 -6.54
CA SER A 134 -6.13 3.39 -6.76
C SER A 134 -5.17 2.82 -7.80
N GLN A 135 -4.93 1.51 -7.78
CA GLN A 135 -3.96 0.84 -8.67
C GLN A 135 -4.61 0.21 -9.90
N GLY A 136 -5.94 0.13 -9.97
CA GLY A 136 -6.68 -0.37 -11.12
C GLY A 136 -6.67 0.57 -12.33
N GLY A 137 -5.84 1.61 -12.34
CA GLY A 137 -5.72 2.54 -13.47
C GLY A 137 -6.87 3.55 -13.60
N PHE A 138 -7.84 3.54 -12.68
CA PHE A 138 -8.95 4.49 -12.68
C PHE A 138 -8.48 5.92 -12.42
N ALA A 139 -7.43 6.14 -11.62
CA ALA A 139 -6.85 7.48 -11.44
C ALA A 139 -5.99 7.94 -12.65
N SER A 140 -5.81 7.10 -13.68
CA SER A 140 -4.89 7.36 -14.80
C SER A 140 -5.46 6.89 -16.14
N GLY A 141 -4.91 5.81 -16.70
CA GLY A 141 -5.14 5.40 -18.08
C GLY A 141 -6.57 4.96 -18.38
N VAL A 142 -7.26 4.31 -17.44
CA VAL A 142 -8.61 3.77 -17.71
C VAL A 142 -9.63 4.90 -17.88
N LEU A 143 -9.59 5.93 -17.03
CA LEU A 143 -10.46 7.10 -17.21
C LEU A 143 -10.02 7.97 -18.39
N ALA A 144 -8.73 8.00 -18.72
CA ALA A 144 -8.23 8.75 -19.88
C ALA A 144 -8.76 8.22 -21.23
N LEU A 145 -9.19 6.96 -21.30
CA LEU A 145 -9.78 6.36 -22.51
C LEU A 145 -11.26 6.71 -22.72
N THR A 146 -11.87 7.50 -21.83
CA THR A 146 -13.29 7.89 -21.92
C THR A 146 -13.53 8.91 -23.03
N GLN A 147 -14.72 8.87 -23.66
CA GLN A 147 -15.11 9.80 -24.73
C GLN A 147 -14.91 11.29 -24.36
N ASN A 148 -15.25 11.69 -23.13
CA ASN A 148 -15.08 13.08 -22.67
C ASN A 148 -13.62 13.56 -22.77
N VAL A 149 -12.66 12.68 -22.43
CA VAL A 149 -11.23 13.01 -22.49
C VAL A 149 -10.74 13.05 -23.93
N TYR A 150 -11.24 12.15 -24.78
CA TYR A 150 -10.96 12.17 -26.21
C TYR A 150 -11.37 13.51 -26.85
N GLU A 151 -12.58 13.98 -26.55
CA GLU A 151 -13.11 15.25 -27.05
C GLU A 151 -12.31 16.46 -26.52
N ASP A 152 -11.91 16.45 -25.25
CA ASP A 152 -11.12 17.52 -24.63
C ASP A 152 -9.70 17.63 -25.20
N VAL A 153 -9.08 16.49 -25.55
CA VAL A 153 -7.74 16.45 -26.16
C VAL A 153 -7.79 16.85 -27.63
N GLY A 154 -8.91 16.55 -28.31
CA GLY A 154 -9.15 16.83 -29.72
C GLY A 154 -8.41 15.88 -30.68
N GLU A 155 -8.62 16.06 -31.97
CA GLU A 155 -7.97 15.26 -33.00
C GLU A 155 -6.48 15.58 -33.08
N LYS A 156 -5.67 14.69 -32.52
CA LYS A 156 -4.20 14.75 -32.55
C LYS A 156 -3.63 13.41 -32.95
N LYS A 157 -2.43 13.43 -33.53
CA LYS A 157 -1.70 12.21 -33.91
C LYS A 157 -1.51 11.32 -32.67
N GLY A 158 -2.15 10.15 -32.67
CA GLY A 158 -2.13 9.19 -31.55
C GLY A 158 -3.39 9.19 -30.67
N ASN A 159 -4.34 10.12 -30.88
CA ASN A 159 -5.64 10.13 -30.22
C ASN A 159 -6.72 9.73 -31.25
N ASN A 160 -6.97 8.42 -31.42
CA ASN A 160 -7.92 7.92 -32.41
C ASN A 160 -9.28 7.61 -31.77
N ALA A 161 -10.37 7.88 -32.48
CA ALA A 161 -11.72 7.52 -32.04
C ALA A 161 -11.91 6.00 -31.82
N SER A 162 -11.11 5.17 -32.49
CA SER A 162 -11.13 3.71 -32.32
C SER A 162 -10.61 3.23 -30.96
N ASP A 163 -9.84 4.08 -30.26
CA ASP A 163 -9.20 3.73 -29.00
C ASP A 163 -10.04 4.15 -27.78
N VAL A 164 -11.17 4.83 -28.03
CA VAL A 164 -12.10 5.24 -26.98
C VAL A 164 -12.82 4.01 -26.41
N VAL A 165 -12.78 3.88 -25.09
CA VAL A 165 -13.47 2.81 -24.36
C VAL A 165 -14.29 3.43 -23.24
N ASP A 166 -15.61 3.45 -23.42
CA ASP A 166 -16.50 3.80 -22.32
C ASP A 166 -16.46 2.73 -21.24
N VAL A 167 -16.18 3.17 -20.01
CA VAL A 167 -16.08 2.35 -18.82
C VAL A 167 -17.49 2.05 -18.29
N THR A 168 -18.23 1.21 -19.00
CA THR A 168 -19.53 0.70 -18.53
C THR A 168 -19.32 -0.17 -17.28
N TRP A 169 -20.32 -0.25 -16.39
CA TRP A 169 -20.27 -1.09 -15.18
C TRP A 169 -19.75 -2.52 -15.43
N THR A 170 -20.21 -3.17 -16.49
CA THR A 170 -19.78 -4.54 -16.85
C THR A 170 -18.29 -4.60 -17.22
N LYS A 171 -17.80 -3.63 -17.98
CA LYS A 171 -16.38 -3.54 -18.38
C LYS A 171 -15.51 -3.22 -17.17
N ALA A 172 -15.92 -2.28 -16.33
CA ALA A 172 -15.24 -1.95 -15.08
C ALA A 172 -15.15 -3.17 -14.15
N PHE A 173 -16.24 -3.92 -14.03
CA PHE A 173 -16.29 -5.13 -13.22
C PHE A 173 -15.37 -6.23 -13.78
N GLY A 174 -15.42 -6.48 -15.09
CA GLY A 174 -14.53 -7.44 -15.74
C GLY A 174 -13.05 -7.07 -15.62
N TRP A 175 -12.73 -5.77 -15.73
CA TRP A 175 -11.38 -5.24 -15.52
C TRP A 175 -10.89 -5.47 -14.09
N CYS A 176 -11.71 -5.08 -13.11
CA CYS A 176 -11.43 -5.27 -11.69
C CYS A 176 -11.22 -6.75 -11.33
N ILE A 177 -12.06 -7.65 -11.82
CA ILE A 177 -11.91 -9.10 -11.62
C ILE A 177 -10.60 -9.61 -12.22
N SER A 178 -10.26 -9.18 -13.44
CA SER A 178 -9.05 -9.64 -14.13
C SER A 178 -7.78 -9.29 -13.36
N ILE A 179 -7.73 -8.08 -12.77
CA ILE A 179 -6.62 -7.63 -11.93
C ILE A 179 -6.60 -8.39 -10.60
N ALA A 180 -7.75 -8.50 -9.93
CA ALA A 180 -7.85 -9.10 -8.60
C ALA A 180 -7.51 -10.60 -8.61
N LEU A 181 -7.97 -11.34 -9.62
CA LEU A 181 -7.71 -12.78 -9.74
C LEU A 181 -6.25 -13.07 -10.04
N PHE A 182 -5.64 -12.36 -10.99
CA PHE A 182 -4.27 -12.65 -11.41
C PHE A 182 -3.24 -12.48 -10.29
N GLY A 183 -3.35 -11.41 -9.49
CA GLY A 183 -2.40 -11.10 -8.41
C GLY A 183 -2.45 -12.08 -7.22
N PHE A 184 -3.55 -12.83 -7.06
CA PHE A 184 -3.77 -13.68 -5.89
C PHE A 184 -2.74 -14.80 -5.75
N PHE A 185 -2.48 -15.56 -6.82
CA PHE A 185 -1.62 -16.74 -6.74
C PHE A 185 -0.12 -16.42 -6.65
N ILE A 186 0.30 -15.24 -7.11
CA ILE A 186 1.68 -14.76 -6.98
C ILE A 186 2.06 -14.55 -5.51
N SER A 187 1.08 -14.29 -4.64
CA SER A 187 1.30 -14.04 -3.21
C SER A 187 1.84 -15.26 -2.45
N PHE A 188 1.50 -16.49 -2.85
CA PHE A 188 1.89 -17.70 -2.13
C PHE A 188 3.41 -17.92 -2.08
N PRO A 189 4.13 -18.01 -3.22
CA PRO A 189 5.59 -18.16 -3.19
C PRO A 189 6.29 -16.93 -2.58
N LEU A 190 5.77 -15.73 -2.83
CA LEU A 190 6.37 -14.49 -2.33
C LEU A 190 6.20 -14.32 -0.82
N ARG A 191 5.09 -14.76 -0.23
CA ARG A 191 4.89 -14.79 1.23
C ARG A 191 6.03 -15.56 1.90
N ARG A 192 6.32 -16.77 1.44
CA ARG A 192 7.39 -17.60 2.02
C ARG A 192 8.73 -16.89 1.89
N LYS A 193 9.08 -16.40 0.71
CA LYS A 193 10.40 -15.81 0.49
C LYS A 193 10.58 -14.47 1.23
N MET A 194 9.60 -13.57 1.14
CA MET A 194 9.73 -12.19 1.61
C MET A 194 9.41 -12.02 3.10
N ILE A 195 8.46 -12.80 3.63
CA ILE A 195 8.01 -12.68 5.02
C ILE A 195 8.73 -13.69 5.91
N ILE A 196 8.77 -14.97 5.53
CA ILE A 196 9.31 -16.04 6.40
C ILE A 196 10.84 -16.09 6.31
N GLU A 197 11.39 -16.20 5.10
CA GLU A 197 12.84 -16.38 4.89
C GLU A 197 13.61 -15.06 5.00
N SER A 198 13.19 -14.02 4.25
CA SER A 198 13.90 -12.72 4.23
C SER A 198 13.49 -11.75 5.33
N ARG A 199 12.35 -11.99 6.01
CA ARG A 199 11.86 -11.19 7.15
C ARG A 199 11.93 -9.68 6.91
N LEU A 200 11.41 -9.23 5.76
CA LEU A 200 11.34 -7.81 5.46
C LEU A 200 10.45 -7.08 6.49
N LEU A 201 10.82 -5.83 6.80
CA LEU A 201 10.19 -5.07 7.89
C LEU A 201 8.74 -4.65 7.57
N PHE A 202 8.44 -4.38 6.29
CA PHE A 202 7.15 -3.82 5.84
C PHE A 202 6.66 -2.68 6.77
N PRO A 203 7.31 -1.49 6.74
CA PRO A 203 7.13 -0.47 7.77
C PRO A 203 5.67 -0.08 8.06
N SER A 204 4.84 0.19 7.03
CA SER A 204 3.42 0.50 7.24
C SER A 204 2.63 -0.68 7.79
N GLY A 205 2.95 -1.90 7.35
CA GLY A 205 2.32 -3.12 7.85
C GLY A 205 2.60 -3.33 9.34
N THR A 206 3.88 -3.18 9.74
CA THR A 206 4.31 -3.29 11.13
C THR A 206 3.69 -2.21 12.01
N ALA A 207 3.68 -0.95 11.56
CA ALA A 207 3.02 0.13 12.29
C ALA A 207 1.51 -0.12 12.47
N THR A 208 0.86 -0.66 11.44
CA THR A 208 -0.57 -1.01 11.50
C THR A 208 -0.83 -2.17 12.46
N ALA A 209 0.05 -3.19 12.49
CA ALA A 209 -0.07 -4.31 13.41
C ALA A 209 0.03 -3.87 14.88
N VAL A 210 1.04 -3.04 15.21
CA VAL A 210 1.22 -2.49 16.57
C VAL A 210 0.03 -1.62 16.98
N MET A 211 -0.50 -0.83 16.05
CA MET A 211 -1.69 -0.02 16.28
C MET A 211 -2.93 -0.89 16.55
N ILE A 212 -3.17 -1.93 15.74
CA ILE A 212 -4.28 -2.87 15.95
C ILE A 212 -4.15 -3.57 17.31
N GLN A 213 -2.93 -4.00 17.68
CA GLN A 213 -2.68 -4.59 18.98
C GLN A 213 -3.04 -3.62 20.11
N THR A 214 -2.61 -2.36 20.01
CA THR A 214 -2.90 -1.31 21.00
C THR A 214 -4.40 -1.08 21.18
N LEU A 215 -5.18 -1.10 20.08
CA LEU A 215 -6.64 -0.96 20.12
C LEU A 215 -7.34 -2.08 20.90
N HIS A 216 -6.81 -3.30 20.86
CA HIS A 216 -7.38 -4.43 21.58
C HIS A 216 -6.86 -4.57 23.03
N SER A 217 -5.70 -3.99 23.35
CA SER A 217 -5.08 -4.11 24.68
C SER A 217 -5.61 -3.09 25.70
N SER A 218 -5.92 -1.86 25.29
CA SER A 218 -6.28 -0.78 26.24
C SER A 218 -7.49 0.03 25.78
N LYS A 219 -8.50 0.14 26.66
CA LYS A 219 -9.67 1.00 26.42
C LYS A 219 -9.28 2.48 26.40
N ASP A 220 -8.33 2.88 27.24
CA ASP A 220 -7.86 4.27 27.31
C ASP A 220 -7.16 4.67 26.01
N ALA A 221 -6.41 3.75 25.41
CA ALA A 221 -5.80 3.96 24.11
C ALA A 221 -6.85 4.15 22.99
N VAL A 222 -7.94 3.37 23.01
CA VAL A 222 -9.06 3.54 22.08
C VAL A 222 -9.71 4.91 22.24
N GLU A 223 -9.98 5.33 23.49
CA GLU A 223 -10.62 6.62 23.76
C GLU A 223 -9.71 7.78 23.36
N TYR A 224 -8.41 7.70 23.65
CA TYR A 224 -7.42 8.68 23.21
C TYR A 224 -7.40 8.79 21.67
N GLN A 225 -7.24 7.66 20.97
CA GLN A 225 -7.19 7.65 19.50
C GLN A 225 -8.49 8.17 18.87
N TRP A 226 -9.64 7.82 19.44
CA TRP A 226 -10.93 8.35 19.00
C TRP A 226 -11.02 9.86 19.19
N ASN A 227 -10.62 10.35 20.36
CA ASN A 227 -10.66 11.77 20.67
C ASN A 227 -9.72 12.57 19.77
N VAL A 228 -8.53 12.05 19.46
CA VAL A 228 -7.59 12.67 18.51
C VAL A 228 -8.18 12.66 17.11
N LEU A 229 -8.72 11.53 16.63
CA LEU A 229 -9.32 11.42 15.30
C LEU A 229 -10.51 12.37 15.14
N PHE A 230 -11.38 12.44 16.15
CA PHE A 230 -12.56 13.29 16.14
C PHE A 230 -12.18 14.78 16.17
N LYS A 231 -11.28 15.18 17.08
CA LYS A 231 -10.80 16.57 17.17
C LYS A 231 -10.08 17.01 15.90
N SER A 232 -9.16 16.20 15.38
CA SER A 232 -8.44 16.49 14.13
C SER A 232 -9.39 16.52 12.93
N GLY A 233 -10.40 15.65 12.89
CA GLY A 233 -11.45 15.66 11.88
C GLY A 233 -12.26 16.95 11.88
N ILE A 234 -12.69 17.42 13.06
CA ILE A 234 -13.40 18.70 13.20
C ILE A 234 -12.50 19.86 12.76
N VAL A 235 -11.25 19.91 13.23
CA VAL A 235 -10.30 20.97 12.86
C VAL A 235 -10.08 20.97 11.34
N SER A 236 -9.86 19.80 10.73
CA SER A 236 -9.69 19.67 9.28
C SER A 236 -10.94 20.08 8.50
N TYR A 237 -12.12 19.74 9.01
CA TYR A 237 -13.39 20.11 8.38
C TYR A 237 -13.64 21.63 8.45
N CYS A 238 -13.49 22.22 9.63
CA CYS A 238 -13.60 23.67 9.83
C CYS A 238 -12.57 24.43 8.98
N TRP A 239 -11.33 23.94 8.91
CA TRP A 239 -10.30 24.53 8.06
C TRP A 239 -10.62 24.41 6.58
N SER A 240 -11.18 23.28 6.14
CA SER A 240 -11.59 23.10 4.74
C SER A 240 -12.74 24.05 4.36
N ILE A 241 -13.70 24.28 5.27
CA ILE A 241 -14.74 25.31 5.08
C ILE A 241 -14.11 26.70 5.03
N PHE A 242 -13.17 26.99 5.93
CA PHE A 242 -12.46 28.26 5.93
C PHE A 242 -11.75 28.51 4.59
N VAL A 243 -10.94 27.57 4.12
CA VAL A 243 -10.27 27.69 2.80
C VAL A 243 -11.27 27.80 1.65
N TYR A 244 -12.43 27.16 1.74
CA TYR A 244 -13.50 27.28 0.74
C TYR A 244 -14.17 28.67 0.74
N CYS A 245 -14.39 29.28 1.90
CA CYS A 245 -15.04 30.58 2.04
C CYS A 245 -14.15 31.77 1.64
N PHE A 246 -12.84 31.63 1.69
CA PHE A 246 -11.88 32.70 1.40
C PHE A 246 -11.18 32.46 0.06
N GLU A 247 -11.58 33.24 -0.95
CA GLU A 247 -10.93 33.23 -2.27
C GLU A 247 -9.44 33.60 -2.16
N GLY A 248 -8.57 32.80 -2.80
CA GLY A 248 -7.12 33.02 -2.83
C GLY A 248 -6.30 32.24 -1.80
N LEU A 249 -6.91 31.67 -0.74
CA LEU A 249 -6.20 30.76 0.17
C LEU A 249 -5.91 29.40 -0.47
N GLY A 250 -6.76 28.92 -1.36
CA GLY A 250 -6.49 27.70 -2.14
C GLY A 250 -5.37 27.85 -3.19
N SER A 251 -4.81 29.04 -3.35
CA SER A 251 -3.75 29.33 -4.33
C SER A 251 -2.88 30.49 -3.86
N PHE A 252 -2.40 30.41 -2.62
CA PHE A 252 -1.66 31.48 -1.96
C PHE A 252 -0.22 31.57 -2.49
N PRO A 253 0.23 32.74 -2.99
CA PRO A 253 1.58 32.89 -3.55
C PRO A 253 2.63 33.05 -2.44
N ILE A 254 3.24 31.93 -2.00
CA ILE A 254 4.16 31.91 -0.83
C ILE A 254 5.35 32.86 -1.01
N PHE A 255 5.89 32.98 -2.22
CA PHE A 255 7.08 33.77 -2.53
C PHE A 255 6.77 35.07 -3.31
N GLY A 256 5.50 35.48 -3.35
CA GLY A 256 5.04 36.66 -4.09
C GLY A 256 4.50 36.36 -5.48
N LEU A 257 3.97 37.40 -6.14
CA LEU A 257 3.21 37.29 -7.40
C LEU A 257 4.06 36.89 -8.62
N GLU A 258 5.35 37.17 -8.59
CA GLU A 258 6.25 36.84 -9.70
C GLU A 258 6.63 35.35 -9.70
N PRO A 259 7.08 34.74 -8.59
CA PRO A 259 7.22 33.29 -8.49
C PRO A 259 5.91 32.51 -8.66
N ALA A 260 4.77 33.10 -8.31
CA ALA A 260 3.45 32.49 -8.51
C ALA A 260 3.18 32.11 -9.98
N LYS A 261 3.68 32.91 -10.94
CA LYS A 261 3.57 32.62 -12.38
C LYS A 261 4.26 31.32 -12.78
N TYR A 262 5.26 30.90 -12.00
CA TYR A 262 6.03 29.68 -12.22
C TYR A 262 5.54 28.49 -11.39
N GLY A 263 4.41 28.62 -10.67
CA GLY A 263 3.79 27.51 -9.94
C GLY A 263 4.06 27.47 -8.44
N TRP A 264 4.71 28.50 -7.87
CA TRP A 264 4.93 28.61 -6.42
C TRP A 264 3.66 29.06 -5.68
N MET A 265 2.70 28.14 -5.57
CA MET A 265 1.42 28.34 -4.89
C MET A 265 1.25 27.35 -3.73
N CYS A 266 0.65 27.80 -2.64
CA CYS A 266 0.18 26.95 -1.54
C CYS A 266 -1.33 26.82 -1.60
N ASP A 267 -1.85 25.59 -1.56
CA ASP A 267 -3.30 25.36 -1.52
C ASP A 267 -3.89 25.33 -0.11
N TRP A 268 -3.03 25.44 0.92
CA TRP A 268 -3.37 25.34 2.35
C TRP A 268 -4.28 24.14 2.68
N ALA A 269 -4.31 23.10 1.83
CA ALA A 269 -5.24 22.00 1.97
C ALA A 269 -4.71 21.04 3.05
N PRO A 270 -5.46 20.75 4.14
CA PRO A 270 -4.97 19.86 5.19
C PRO A 270 -4.58 18.48 4.67
N GLY A 271 -5.24 18.01 3.61
CA GLY A 271 -4.93 16.73 2.98
C GLY A 271 -3.53 16.67 2.38
N THR A 272 -3.00 17.74 1.80
CA THR A 272 -1.64 17.74 1.23
C THR A 272 -0.59 17.72 2.33
N PHE A 273 -0.81 18.46 3.42
CA PHE A 273 0.01 18.39 4.64
C PHE A 273 -0.06 17.02 5.32
N ALA A 274 -1.24 16.40 5.38
CA ALA A 274 -1.41 15.08 5.97
C ALA A 274 -0.63 14.00 5.19
N ILE A 275 -0.70 14.02 3.85
CA ILE A 275 0.12 13.15 3.00
C ILE A 275 1.61 13.39 3.31
N ALA A 276 2.01 14.66 3.42
CA ALA A 276 3.39 15.01 3.71
C ALA A 276 3.86 14.33 5.02
N VAL A 277 3.11 14.46 6.11
CA VAL A 277 3.46 13.84 7.41
C VAL A 277 3.47 12.31 7.36
N MET A 278 2.66 11.69 6.50
CA MET A 278 2.64 10.22 6.35
C MET A 278 3.83 9.65 5.56
N LEU A 279 4.52 10.48 4.77
CA LEU A 279 5.61 10.02 3.90
C LEU A 279 6.97 10.07 4.62
N PRO A 280 7.89 9.11 4.38
CA PRO A 280 9.23 9.17 4.93
C PRO A 280 9.97 10.44 4.47
N PHE A 281 10.77 11.04 5.36
CA PHE A 281 11.52 12.28 5.08
C PHE A 281 12.32 12.21 3.77
N ARG A 282 12.94 11.06 3.47
CA ARG A 282 13.68 10.84 2.20
C ARG A 282 12.83 11.09 0.96
N VAL A 283 11.57 10.63 0.97
CA VAL A 283 10.63 10.82 -0.15
C VAL A 283 10.27 12.30 -0.24
N MET A 284 9.98 12.94 0.89
CA MET A 284 9.63 14.36 0.95
C MET A 284 10.76 15.27 0.45
N SER A 285 12.00 15.02 0.87
CA SER A 285 13.16 15.78 0.41
C SER A 285 13.36 15.62 -1.10
N SER A 286 13.16 14.42 -1.64
CA SER A 286 13.26 14.17 -3.08
C SER A 286 12.18 14.92 -3.87
N ILE A 287 10.92 14.89 -3.41
CA ILE A 287 9.82 15.65 -4.02
C ILE A 287 10.13 17.15 -3.97
N PHE A 288 10.61 17.66 -2.83
CA PHE A 288 10.95 19.06 -2.67
C PHE A 288 12.07 19.50 -3.62
N VAL A 289 13.16 18.72 -3.71
CA VAL A 289 14.24 18.99 -4.66
C VAL A 289 13.73 18.97 -6.11
N GLY A 290 12.85 18.01 -6.45
CA GLY A 290 12.18 17.96 -7.76
C GLY A 290 11.35 19.22 -8.05
N CYS A 291 10.60 19.72 -7.06
CA CYS A 291 9.85 20.97 -7.17
C CYS A 291 10.78 22.19 -7.38
N VAL A 292 11.90 22.26 -6.67
CA VAL A 292 12.90 23.34 -6.84
C VAL A 292 13.49 23.30 -8.26
N ILE A 293 13.93 22.14 -8.73
CA ILE A 293 14.50 21.99 -10.08
C ILE A 293 13.45 22.37 -11.14
N SER A 294 12.23 21.86 -11.01
CA SER A 294 11.17 22.10 -11.98
C SER A 294 10.71 23.56 -11.98
N PHE A 295 10.25 24.07 -10.84
CA PHE A 295 9.57 25.36 -10.76
C PHE A 295 10.50 26.55 -10.53
N ALA A 296 11.61 26.41 -9.81
CA ALA A 296 12.54 27.54 -9.59
C ALA A 296 13.64 27.65 -10.65
N ILE A 297 14.03 26.57 -11.32
CA ILE A 297 15.13 26.60 -12.30
C ILE A 297 14.57 26.45 -13.72
N MET A 298 13.91 25.33 -14.00
CA MET A 298 13.57 24.96 -15.37
C MET A 298 12.46 25.83 -15.98
N THR A 299 11.36 26.07 -15.26
CA THR A 299 10.25 26.91 -15.73
C THR A 299 10.68 28.35 -16.07
N PRO A 300 11.38 29.09 -15.20
CA PRO A 300 11.83 30.45 -15.54
C PRO A 300 12.90 30.46 -16.64
N TYR A 301 13.80 29.47 -16.67
CA TYR A 301 14.78 29.32 -17.75
C TYR A 301 14.08 29.15 -19.11
N LEU A 302 13.11 28.24 -19.20
CA LEU A 302 12.33 28.03 -20.43
C LEU A 302 11.49 29.26 -20.80
N ALA A 303 10.93 29.97 -19.82
CA ALA A 303 10.19 31.20 -20.05
C ALA A 303 11.08 32.33 -20.63
N ALA A 304 12.34 32.43 -20.22
CA ALA A 304 13.29 33.38 -20.80
C ALA A 304 13.64 33.04 -22.27
N TYR A 305 13.77 31.74 -22.59
CA TYR A 305 14.05 31.28 -23.97
C TYR A 305 12.85 31.40 -24.92
N LYS A 306 11.62 31.53 -24.39
CA LYS A 306 10.39 31.75 -25.16
C LYS A 306 10.43 33.02 -26.03
N GLY A 307 11.32 33.97 -25.73
CA GLY A 307 11.54 35.17 -26.54
C GLY A 307 12.18 34.93 -27.92
N ASN A 308 12.74 33.73 -28.19
CA ASN A 308 13.51 33.44 -29.41
C ASN A 308 12.79 32.55 -30.44
N GLY A 309 11.53 32.15 -30.23
CA GLY A 309 10.78 31.38 -31.24
C GLY A 309 9.35 30.97 -30.85
N ASP A 310 8.47 30.83 -31.85
CA ASP A 310 7.02 30.57 -31.74
C ASP A 310 6.63 29.18 -31.16
N TRP A 311 7.59 28.36 -30.72
CA TRP A 311 7.35 26.97 -30.31
C TRP A 311 6.59 26.79 -28.98
N PHE A 312 6.10 27.86 -28.33
CA PHE A 312 5.71 27.83 -26.91
C PHE A 312 4.45 28.61 -26.51
N THR A 313 3.43 28.71 -27.38
CA THR A 313 2.24 29.52 -27.09
C THR A 313 1.28 28.90 -26.06
N SER A 314 1.31 27.59 -25.83
CA SER A 314 0.31 26.87 -25.01
C SER A 314 0.80 26.49 -23.60
N THR A 315 -0.08 26.61 -22.61
CA THR A 315 0.08 26.08 -21.24
C THR A 315 -0.35 24.61 -21.13
N LYS A 316 -0.77 23.97 -22.24
CA LYS A 316 -1.15 22.56 -22.29
C LYS A 316 0.07 21.66 -22.55
N VAL A 317 -0.18 20.35 -22.69
CA VAL A 317 0.86 19.32 -22.95
C VAL A 317 1.65 19.59 -24.22
N ASP A 318 1.12 20.37 -25.16
CA ASP A 318 1.81 20.74 -26.41
C ASP A 318 2.79 21.92 -26.25
N GLY A 319 2.98 22.45 -25.04
CA GLY A 319 3.85 23.60 -24.78
C GLY A 319 4.75 23.39 -23.56
N LEU A 320 4.81 24.38 -22.66
CA LEU A 320 5.77 24.40 -21.54
C LEU A 320 5.65 23.16 -20.62
N LYS A 321 4.44 22.60 -20.50
CA LYS A 321 4.19 21.40 -19.68
C LYS A 321 4.89 20.15 -20.19
N ALA A 322 5.15 20.06 -21.50
CA ALA A 322 5.84 18.93 -22.10
C ALA A 322 7.23 18.73 -21.46
N TYR A 323 7.97 19.82 -21.26
CA TYR A 323 9.37 19.74 -20.83
C TYR A 323 9.52 19.12 -19.45
N TYR A 324 8.77 19.57 -18.45
CA TYR A 324 8.82 18.92 -17.14
C TYR A 324 8.16 17.55 -17.14
N THR A 325 7.09 17.34 -17.90
CA THR A 325 6.38 16.05 -17.94
C THR A 325 7.24 14.97 -18.56
N PHE A 326 7.82 15.19 -19.74
CA PHE A 326 8.67 14.21 -20.42
C PHE A 326 10.01 14.03 -19.73
N THR A 327 10.59 15.08 -19.12
CA THR A 327 11.77 14.92 -18.26
C THR A 327 11.46 14.02 -17.07
N ALA A 328 10.33 14.24 -16.39
CA ALA A 328 9.89 13.38 -15.30
C ALA A 328 9.62 11.94 -15.78
N VAL A 329 8.97 11.76 -16.93
CA VAL A 329 8.77 10.43 -17.53
C VAL A 329 10.10 9.75 -17.82
N ALA A 330 11.08 10.46 -18.42
CA ALA A 330 12.40 9.91 -18.71
C ALA A 330 13.14 9.48 -17.43
N ILE A 331 13.12 10.31 -16.38
CA ILE A 331 13.72 9.96 -15.08
C ILE A 331 13.05 8.69 -14.52
N ILE A 332 11.72 8.61 -14.57
CA ILE A 332 10.99 7.44 -14.07
C ILE A 332 11.31 6.19 -14.90
N CYS A 333 11.49 6.31 -16.22
CA CYS A 333 11.89 5.21 -17.07
C CYS A 333 13.33 4.74 -16.75
N VAL A 334 14.26 5.66 -16.55
CA VAL A 334 15.64 5.32 -16.16
C VAL A 334 15.68 4.65 -14.79
N ASP A 335 14.95 5.18 -13.81
CA ASP A 335 14.83 4.58 -12.47
C ASP A 335 14.21 3.17 -12.52
N ALA A 336 13.19 3.00 -13.35
CA ALA A 336 12.56 1.70 -13.55
C ALA A 336 13.53 0.70 -14.21
N LEU A 337 14.32 1.12 -15.22
CA LEU A 337 15.34 0.27 -15.84
C LEU A 337 16.43 -0.11 -14.84
N TYR A 338 16.91 0.86 -14.05
CA TYR A 338 17.87 0.61 -12.99
C TYR A 338 17.33 -0.40 -11.96
N SER A 339 16.07 -0.26 -11.57
CA SER A 339 15.39 -1.17 -10.65
C SER A 339 15.33 -2.59 -11.20
N ILE A 340 15.03 -2.77 -12.49
CA ILE A 340 15.04 -4.08 -13.16
C ILE A 340 16.43 -4.68 -13.15
N VAL A 341 17.46 -3.93 -13.55
CA VAL A 341 18.86 -4.38 -13.54
C VAL A 341 19.26 -4.82 -12.14
N LYS A 342 18.90 -4.06 -11.11
CA LYS A 342 19.16 -4.41 -9.71
C LYS A 342 18.44 -5.70 -9.31
N VAL A 343 17.18 -5.88 -9.69
CA VAL A 343 16.43 -7.12 -9.43
C VAL A 343 17.08 -8.32 -10.11
N VAL A 344 17.48 -8.19 -11.37
CA VAL A 344 18.20 -9.25 -12.10
C VAL A 344 19.52 -9.58 -11.42
N ILE A 345 20.30 -8.58 -10.99
CA ILE A 345 21.55 -8.79 -10.25
C ILE A 345 21.27 -9.49 -8.91
N MET A 346 20.22 -9.09 -8.18
CA MET A 346 19.84 -9.72 -6.92
C MET A 346 19.43 -11.18 -7.12
N LEU A 347 18.62 -11.48 -8.15
CA LEU A 347 18.24 -12.84 -8.51
C LEU A 347 19.45 -13.68 -8.92
N TYR A 348 20.36 -13.12 -9.70
CA TYR A 348 21.59 -13.79 -10.10
C TYR A 348 22.50 -14.10 -8.91
N LYS A 349 22.68 -13.12 -8.00
CA LYS A 349 23.43 -13.32 -6.74
C LYS A 349 22.77 -14.38 -5.87
N ALA A 350 21.46 -14.30 -5.65
CA ALA A 350 20.73 -15.29 -4.86
C ALA A 350 20.84 -16.70 -5.44
N TRP A 351 20.77 -16.85 -6.76
CA TRP A 351 20.96 -18.13 -7.44
C TRP A 351 22.39 -18.65 -7.33
N ARG A 352 23.40 -17.77 -7.46
CA ARG A 352 24.81 -18.10 -7.26
C ARG A 352 25.10 -18.50 -5.83
N ASP A 353 24.60 -17.75 -4.85
CA ASP A 353 24.80 -17.99 -3.43
C ASP A 353 24.06 -19.27 -2.99
N SER A 354 22.89 -19.56 -3.56
CA SER A 354 22.20 -20.85 -3.36
C SER A 354 22.95 -22.04 -3.96
N ARG A 355 23.77 -21.85 -5.00
CA ARG A 355 24.66 -22.88 -5.57
C ARG A 355 25.98 -23.01 -4.82
N ASN A 356 26.46 -21.90 -4.25
CA ASN A 356 27.76 -21.82 -3.57
C ASN A 356 27.65 -21.97 -2.05
N ALA A 357 26.45 -22.03 -1.49
CA ALA A 357 26.24 -22.27 -0.07
C ALA A 357 26.86 -23.63 0.29
N PRO A 358 27.95 -23.66 1.08
CA PRO A 358 28.30 -24.87 1.80
C PRO A 358 27.11 -25.19 2.72
N SER A 359 26.76 -26.46 2.85
CA SER A 359 25.81 -26.90 3.88
C SER A 359 26.32 -26.39 5.22
N ALA A 360 25.72 -25.31 5.73
CA ALA A 360 26.22 -24.62 6.90
C ALA A 360 26.18 -25.59 8.08
N ALA A 361 27.36 -25.98 8.57
CA ALA A 361 27.52 -26.66 9.83
C ALA A 361 26.91 -25.78 10.93
N ILE A 362 26.12 -26.42 11.80
CA ILE A 362 25.58 -25.83 13.01
C ILE A 362 26.78 -25.41 13.86
N ASP A 363 27.04 -24.10 13.96
CA ASP A 363 28.03 -23.58 14.90
C ASP A 363 27.38 -23.52 16.28
N ASP A 364 27.75 -24.52 17.08
CA ASP A 364 27.39 -24.67 18.49
C ASP A 364 28.22 -23.71 19.33
N LYS A 365 27.78 -22.45 19.41
CA LYS A 365 28.25 -21.49 20.41
C LYS A 365 27.08 -20.74 21.04
N GLY A 366 26.51 -21.39 22.06
CA GLY A 366 26.47 -20.85 23.41
C GLY A 366 26.02 -19.40 23.61
N ASP A 367 24.76 -19.31 24.02
CA ASP A 367 24.24 -18.45 25.09
C ASP A 367 23.56 -17.12 24.70
N VAL A 368 22.39 -16.91 25.31
CA VAL A 368 21.36 -15.87 25.08
C VAL A 368 20.41 -16.11 23.89
N LYS A 369 19.34 -16.90 24.09
CA LYS A 369 17.93 -16.69 23.62
C LYS A 369 17.12 -18.01 23.51
N SER A 370 16.67 -18.59 24.62
CA SER A 370 15.72 -19.72 24.55
C SER A 370 14.29 -19.27 24.18
N VAL A 371 13.86 -18.09 24.67
CA VAL A 371 12.50 -17.58 24.43
C VAL A 371 12.30 -17.10 23.00
N ASP A 372 13.21 -16.28 22.46
CA ASP A 372 13.09 -15.77 21.09
C ASP A 372 13.21 -16.88 20.04
N VAL A 373 14.06 -17.89 20.29
CA VAL A 373 14.24 -19.04 19.38
C VAL A 373 13.02 -19.97 19.43
N GLN A 374 12.46 -20.25 20.61
CA GLN A 374 11.21 -21.03 20.73
C GLN A 374 10.02 -20.30 20.13
N ARG A 375 9.92 -18.98 20.34
CA ARG A 375 8.91 -18.12 19.71
C ARG A 375 9.00 -18.18 18.19
N GLN A 376 10.23 -18.08 17.67
CA GLN A 376 10.48 -18.13 16.24
C GLN A 376 10.14 -19.50 15.66
N ALA A 377 10.55 -20.59 16.33
CA ALA A 377 10.23 -21.95 15.91
C ALA A 377 8.71 -22.22 15.91
N PHE A 378 7.97 -21.65 16.87
CA PHE A 378 6.51 -21.74 16.89
C PHE A 378 5.86 -20.99 15.72
N LEU A 379 6.32 -19.76 15.44
CA LEU A 379 5.83 -18.97 14.30
C LEU A 379 6.14 -19.65 12.97
N ASP A 380 7.36 -20.14 12.79
CA ASP A 380 7.78 -20.86 11.59
C ASP A 380 6.91 -22.12 11.41
N LYS A 381 6.65 -22.87 12.48
CA LYS A 381 5.72 -24.03 12.46
C LYS A 381 4.28 -23.65 12.10
N LEU A 382 3.77 -22.53 12.62
CA LEU A 382 2.44 -22.02 12.30
C LEU A 382 2.34 -21.59 10.82
N PHE A 383 3.38 -20.94 10.30
CA PHE A 383 3.45 -20.52 8.91
C PHE A 383 3.63 -21.70 7.95
N ASP A 384 4.39 -22.72 8.34
CA ASP A 384 4.59 -23.96 7.57
C ASP A 384 3.37 -24.88 7.59
N ALA A 385 2.53 -24.82 8.64
CA ALA A 385 1.27 -25.57 8.70
C ALA A 385 0.27 -25.19 7.59
N THR A 386 0.45 -24.02 6.95
CA THR A 386 -0.37 -23.54 5.82
C THR A 386 0.39 -23.58 4.50
N HIS A 387 1.07 -24.69 4.21
CA HIS A 387 1.76 -24.89 2.95
C HIS A 387 0.80 -25.24 1.81
N VAL A 388 0.64 -24.31 0.85
CA VAL A 388 -0.11 -24.57 -0.38
C VAL A 388 0.80 -25.28 -1.41
N PRO A 389 0.43 -26.48 -1.89
CA PRO A 389 1.20 -27.21 -2.90
C PRO A 389 1.51 -26.38 -4.14
N ALA A 390 2.70 -26.57 -4.72
CA ALA A 390 3.15 -25.83 -5.89
C ALA A 390 2.22 -25.97 -7.10
N THR A 391 1.66 -27.17 -7.26
CA THR A 391 0.70 -27.47 -8.33
C THR A 391 -0.53 -26.59 -8.26
N ILE A 392 -1.08 -26.34 -7.07
CA ILE A 392 -2.33 -25.57 -6.90
C ILE A 392 -2.12 -24.11 -7.27
N TRP A 393 -1.06 -23.47 -6.75
CA TRP A 393 -0.85 -22.06 -7.04
C TRP A 393 -0.36 -21.81 -8.46
N VAL A 394 0.43 -22.72 -9.05
CA VAL A 394 0.83 -22.63 -10.47
C VAL A 394 -0.38 -22.85 -11.38
N SER A 395 -1.21 -23.86 -11.14
CA SER A 395 -2.41 -24.11 -11.95
C SER A 395 -3.40 -22.96 -11.86
N GLY A 396 -3.56 -22.39 -10.65
CA GLY A 396 -4.41 -21.24 -10.43
C GLY A 396 -3.92 -19.99 -11.15
N LEU A 397 -2.60 -19.75 -11.14
CA LEU A 397 -1.99 -18.65 -11.86
C LEU A 397 -2.22 -18.77 -13.38
N VAL A 398 -2.02 -19.96 -13.95
CA VAL A 398 -2.24 -20.21 -15.39
C VAL A 398 -3.70 -20.04 -15.77
N LEU A 399 -4.62 -20.60 -14.97
CA LEU A 399 -6.06 -20.48 -15.21
C LEU A 399 -6.52 -19.02 -15.15
N PHE A 400 -6.14 -18.29 -14.11
CA PHE A 400 -6.53 -16.89 -13.96
C PHE A 400 -5.84 -15.97 -14.95
N ALA A 401 -4.59 -16.26 -15.36
CA ALA A 401 -3.96 -15.57 -16.48
C ALA A 401 -4.75 -15.76 -17.77
N ALA A 402 -5.20 -16.98 -18.08
CA ALA A 402 -6.01 -17.24 -19.27
C ALA A 402 -7.36 -16.49 -19.22
N VAL A 403 -8.03 -16.50 -18.07
CA VAL A 403 -9.29 -15.74 -17.87
C VAL A 403 -9.04 -14.24 -18.04
N SER A 404 -8.00 -13.68 -17.43
CA SER A 404 -7.66 -12.27 -17.55
C SER A 404 -7.31 -11.88 -19.00
N VAL A 405 -6.60 -12.73 -19.75
CA VAL A 405 -6.32 -12.49 -21.18
C VAL A 405 -7.60 -12.42 -21.98
N VAL A 406 -8.54 -13.35 -21.78
CA VAL A 406 -9.83 -13.37 -22.49
C VAL A 406 -10.64 -12.12 -22.14
N VAL A 407 -10.81 -11.81 -20.85
CA VAL A 407 -11.63 -10.68 -20.40
C VAL A 407 -11.04 -9.34 -20.86
N ILE A 408 -9.73 -9.14 -20.73
CA ILE A 408 -9.06 -7.91 -21.18
C ILE A 408 -9.17 -7.75 -22.70
N SER A 409 -9.01 -8.82 -23.47
CA SER A 409 -9.15 -8.78 -24.94
C SER A 409 -10.58 -8.44 -25.39
N LEU A 410 -11.59 -8.82 -24.59
CA LEU A 410 -12.99 -8.45 -24.85
C LEU A 410 -13.30 -7.00 -24.47
N ILE A 411 -12.67 -6.48 -23.40
CA ILE A 411 -12.88 -5.10 -22.94
C ILE A 411 -12.15 -4.09 -23.83
N PHE A 412 -10.94 -4.43 -24.29
CA PHE A 412 -10.07 -3.59 -25.10
C PHE A 412 -9.77 -4.26 -26.45
N PRO A 413 -10.68 -4.15 -27.44
CA PRO A 413 -10.53 -4.82 -28.73
C PRO A 413 -9.27 -4.39 -29.52
N SER A 414 -8.81 -3.16 -29.30
CA SER A 414 -7.58 -2.63 -29.92
C SER A 414 -6.32 -3.29 -29.39
N VAL A 415 -6.38 -3.98 -28.24
CA VAL A 415 -5.24 -4.66 -27.63
C VAL A 415 -5.21 -6.12 -28.10
N GLU A 416 -4.15 -6.47 -28.82
CA GLU A 416 -3.93 -7.84 -29.24
C GLU A 416 -3.69 -8.77 -28.04
N TRP A 417 -4.38 -9.90 -28.01
CA TRP A 417 -4.36 -10.85 -26.88
C TRP A 417 -2.94 -11.30 -26.45
N TRP A 418 -2.01 -11.41 -27.41
CA TRP A 418 -0.65 -11.84 -27.14
C TRP A 418 0.13 -10.81 -26.33
N LYS A 419 -0.18 -9.51 -26.44
CA LYS A 419 0.42 -8.44 -25.62
C LYS A 419 0.01 -8.61 -24.15
N VAL A 420 -1.25 -8.94 -23.90
CA VAL A 420 -1.76 -9.24 -22.55
C VAL A 420 -1.06 -10.47 -21.97
N LEU A 421 -0.87 -11.51 -22.78
CA LEU A 421 -0.14 -12.72 -22.38
C LEU A 421 1.31 -12.40 -21.98
N VAL A 422 2.03 -11.60 -22.79
CA VAL A 422 3.40 -11.17 -22.48
C VAL A 422 3.44 -10.41 -21.17
N CYS A 423 2.49 -9.49 -20.93
CA CYS A 423 2.37 -8.80 -19.65
C CYS A 423 2.17 -9.78 -18.48
N CYS A 424 1.26 -10.77 -18.61
CA CYS A 424 1.05 -11.80 -17.59
C CYS A 424 2.33 -12.60 -17.28
N LEU A 425 3.19 -12.85 -18.25
CA LEU A 425 4.47 -13.54 -18.04
C LEU A 425 5.52 -12.66 -17.34
N LEU A 426 5.51 -11.35 -17.59
CA LEU A 426 6.47 -10.41 -17.01
C LEU A 426 6.11 -9.97 -15.58
N ILE A 427 4.82 -9.89 -15.24
CA ILE A 427 4.38 -9.39 -13.92
C ILE A 427 5.03 -10.14 -12.74
N PRO A 428 5.12 -11.48 -12.70
CA PRO A 428 5.76 -12.17 -11.57
C PRO A 428 7.22 -11.76 -11.34
N VAL A 429 7.96 -11.48 -12.42
CA VAL A 429 9.37 -11.04 -12.35
C VAL A 429 9.45 -9.65 -11.70
N PHE A 430 8.58 -8.73 -12.11
CA PHE A 430 8.53 -7.39 -11.54
C PHE A 430 7.96 -7.35 -10.11
N ALA A 431 7.01 -8.24 -9.80
CA ALA A 431 6.40 -8.33 -8.48
C ALA A 431 7.43 -8.60 -7.38
N ILE A 432 8.46 -9.43 -7.64
CA ILE A 432 9.56 -9.68 -6.70
C ILE A 432 10.25 -8.37 -6.32
N GLY A 433 10.63 -7.56 -7.31
CA GLY A 433 11.31 -6.29 -7.09
C GLY A 433 10.44 -5.24 -6.39
N ILE A 434 9.17 -5.15 -6.80
CA ILE A 434 8.20 -4.22 -6.21
C ILE A 434 7.98 -4.56 -4.73
N ILE A 435 7.70 -5.82 -4.40
CA ILE A 435 7.45 -6.24 -3.01
C ILE A 435 8.68 -6.06 -2.15
N GLN A 436 9.88 -6.33 -2.67
CA GLN A 436 11.11 -6.09 -1.93
C GLN A 436 11.31 -4.59 -1.64
N GLY A 437 11.05 -3.73 -2.63
CA GLY A 437 11.07 -2.27 -2.47
C GLY A 437 10.09 -1.78 -1.39
N VAL A 438 8.85 -2.25 -1.45
CA VAL A 438 7.81 -1.97 -0.44
C VAL A 438 8.24 -2.49 0.94
N GLY A 439 8.78 -3.71 1.02
CA GLY A 439 9.19 -4.31 2.29
C GLY A 439 10.36 -3.61 2.98
N MET A 440 11.25 -2.95 2.22
CA MET A 440 12.39 -2.21 2.76
C MET A 440 12.12 -0.72 2.99
N THR A 441 11.29 -0.09 2.15
CA THR A 441 11.16 1.39 2.11
C THR A 441 9.73 1.89 2.22
N ASP A 442 8.75 0.99 2.29
CA ASP A 442 7.31 1.31 2.35
C ASP A 442 6.75 1.98 1.08
N TRP A 443 7.58 2.12 0.03
CA TRP A 443 7.21 2.79 -1.21
C TRP A 443 6.95 1.80 -2.34
N ASN A 444 5.83 1.97 -3.03
CA ASN A 444 5.41 1.13 -4.15
C ASN A 444 5.93 1.69 -5.49
N ILE A 445 6.79 0.92 -6.17
CA ILE A 445 7.45 1.28 -7.43
C ILE A 445 6.63 0.79 -8.65
N SER A 446 5.43 0.23 -8.45
CA SER A 446 4.58 -0.30 -9.54
C SER A 446 4.30 0.71 -10.65
N SER A 447 4.09 1.98 -10.30
CA SER A 447 3.87 3.06 -11.27
C SER A 447 5.08 3.29 -12.18
N ALA A 448 6.31 3.18 -11.65
CA ALA A 448 7.53 3.34 -12.44
C ALA A 448 7.71 2.17 -13.42
N VAL A 449 7.49 0.94 -12.95
CA VAL A 449 7.52 -0.26 -13.80
C VAL A 449 6.42 -0.20 -14.88
N GLY A 450 5.22 0.24 -14.53
CA GLY A 450 4.10 0.36 -15.47
C GLY A 450 4.41 1.30 -16.65
N LYS A 451 5.16 2.37 -16.43
CA LYS A 451 5.58 3.27 -17.51
C LYS A 451 6.59 2.65 -18.47
N LEU A 452 7.40 1.69 -18.03
CA LEU A 452 8.28 0.95 -18.95
C LEU A 452 7.52 0.01 -19.86
N ILE A 453 6.43 -0.58 -19.36
CA ILE A 453 5.58 -1.47 -20.16
C ILE A 453 5.00 -0.75 -21.38
N ILE A 454 4.88 0.59 -21.35
CA ILE A 454 4.45 1.40 -22.51
C ILE A 454 5.41 1.26 -23.72
N PHE A 455 6.69 0.95 -23.49
CA PHE A 455 7.68 0.80 -24.56
C PHE A 455 7.78 -0.62 -25.13
N ILE A 456 7.06 -1.59 -24.54
CA ILE A 456 6.94 -2.98 -25.00
C ILE A 456 5.64 -3.11 -25.77
#